data_AF-A0A7D7VMM0-F1
#
_entry.id   AF-A0A7D7VMM0-F1
#
_cell.length_a   1.000
_cell.length_b   1.000
_cell.length_c   1.000
_cell.angle_alpha   90.00
_cell.angle_beta   90.00
_cell.angle_gamma   90.00
#
_symmetry.space_group_name_H-M   'P 1'
#
loop_
_entity.id
_entity.type
_entity.pdbx_description
1 polymer ?
#
loop_
_entity_poly.entity_id
_entity_poly.type
_entity_poly.pdbx_seq_one_letter_code
_entity_poly.pdbx_strand_id
1 'polypeptide(L)'
;MRTIIIYTLAILLVQLGRSQSFYVGSGGIISINSGNVLYIDNNATIDASGTITVKSSATTSASLLVTGSATGNIAYKRHIKDTDWHLVAAPVSSQSINDFVTDTSNSINTSGAMYAVATYNNSNTSSNRWEYYTNAPGAGNFVNGKGYSTNRTAIGDYTFEGAMPNSDVSVSLTTSSGSFYWSALGNPFPSFLPANSGAKANNILDQNSSVLDPSYTALYFWNGVTPINLLTMQVLHYRLLPDRVLW
;
A
#
# COMPACT_ATOMS: atom_id res chain seq x y z
N MET A 1 -49.23 3.68 -37.22
CA MET A 1 -48.62 2.85 -36.16
C MET A 1 -47.31 3.50 -35.74
N ARG A 2 -47.11 3.81 -34.45
CA ARG A 2 -45.85 4.37 -33.94
C ARG A 2 -44.93 3.21 -33.53
N THR A 3 -43.82 3.04 -34.23
CA THR A 3 -42.79 2.04 -33.90
C THR A 3 -42.00 2.55 -32.70
N ILE A 4 -42.09 1.85 -31.57
CA ILE A 4 -41.23 2.09 -30.40
C ILE A 4 -40.01 1.20 -30.56
N ILE A 5 -38.84 1.81 -30.73
CA ILE A 5 -37.55 1.12 -30.77
C ILE A 5 -36.99 1.13 -29.35
N ILE A 6 -36.91 -0.04 -28.72
CA ILE A 6 -36.23 -0.24 -27.44
C ILE A 6 -34.78 -0.55 -27.76
N TYR A 7 -33.87 0.36 -27.45
CA TYR A 7 -32.44 0.09 -27.49
C TYR A 7 -32.04 -0.61 -26.18
N THR A 8 -31.82 -1.92 -26.25
CA THR A 8 -31.14 -2.64 -25.18
C THR A 8 -29.64 -2.38 -25.31
N LEU A 9 -29.07 -1.53 -24.44
CA LEU A 9 -27.63 -1.33 -24.34
C LEU A 9 -27.01 -2.56 -23.65
N ALA A 10 -26.48 -3.49 -24.43
CA ALA A 10 -25.63 -4.56 -23.92
C ALA A 10 -24.22 -3.99 -23.72
N ILE A 11 -23.90 -3.54 -22.50
CA ILE A 11 -22.52 -3.16 -22.15
C ILE A 11 -21.74 -4.46 -21.94
N LEU A 12 -20.86 -4.79 -22.88
CA LEU A 12 -19.78 -5.73 -22.65
C LEU A 12 -18.79 -5.05 -21.70
N LEU A 13 -18.88 -5.32 -20.40
CA LEU A 13 -17.95 -4.78 -19.39
C LEU A 13 -16.57 -5.41 -19.61
N VAL A 14 -15.74 -4.75 -20.41
CA VAL A 14 -14.28 -4.95 -20.31
C VAL A 14 -13.86 -4.25 -19.01
N GLN A 15 -13.19 -4.97 -18.09
CA GLN A 15 -12.88 -4.51 -16.72
C GLN A 15 -11.79 -3.42 -16.64
N LEU A 16 -11.73 -2.55 -17.64
CA LEU A 16 -10.78 -1.45 -17.76
C LEU A 16 -11.56 -0.15 -17.95
N GLY A 17 -11.63 0.67 -16.90
CA GLY A 17 -12.04 2.07 -17.03
C GLY A 17 -10.86 2.90 -17.51
N ARG A 18 -11.00 3.60 -18.64
CA ARG A 18 -10.01 4.58 -19.11
C ARG A 18 -10.64 5.96 -19.16
N SER A 19 -10.01 6.94 -18.53
CA SER A 19 -10.34 8.36 -18.70
C SER A 19 -9.11 9.15 -19.13
N GLN A 20 -9.29 10.26 -19.84
CA GLN A 20 -8.21 11.22 -20.09
C GLN A 20 -7.97 11.99 -18.79
N SER A 21 -8.73 13.06 -18.55
CA SER A 21 -8.84 13.67 -17.21
C SER A 21 -10.02 13.07 -16.46
N PHE A 22 -9.94 12.98 -15.14
CA PHE A 22 -11.01 12.44 -14.31
C PHE A 22 -11.37 13.42 -13.19
N TYR A 23 -12.65 13.72 -13.03
CA TYR A 23 -13.14 14.64 -12.01
C TYR A 23 -14.27 13.97 -11.23
N VAL A 24 -14.12 13.92 -9.91
CA VAL A 24 -15.14 13.45 -8.97
C VAL A 24 -15.61 14.65 -8.18
N GLY A 25 -16.72 15.22 -8.61
CA GLY A 25 -17.35 16.34 -7.91
C GLY A 25 -17.96 15.93 -6.57
N SER A 26 -18.36 16.93 -5.79
CA SER A 26 -19.08 16.75 -4.52
C SER A 26 -20.22 15.73 -4.62
N GLY A 27 -20.23 14.73 -3.73
CA GLY A 27 -21.23 13.66 -3.71
C GLY A 27 -21.03 12.57 -4.78
N GLY A 28 -20.06 12.73 -5.67
CA GLY A 28 -19.65 11.70 -6.62
C GLY A 28 -18.99 10.53 -5.90
N ILE A 29 -19.42 9.31 -6.24
CA ILE A 29 -18.92 8.08 -5.61
C ILE A 29 -18.41 7.15 -6.70
N ILE A 30 -17.13 6.79 -6.60
CA ILE A 30 -16.47 5.82 -7.47
C ILE A 30 -15.96 4.67 -6.61
N SER A 31 -16.31 3.43 -6.98
CA SER A 31 -15.85 2.22 -6.31
C SER A 31 -15.16 1.31 -7.31
N ILE A 32 -13.89 1.00 -7.09
CA ILE A 32 -13.11 0.07 -7.88
C ILE A 32 -13.04 -1.24 -7.10
N ASN A 33 -13.82 -2.22 -7.54
CA ASN A 33 -13.91 -3.52 -6.88
C ASN A 33 -12.64 -4.34 -7.11
N SER A 34 -12.32 -5.24 -6.18
CA SER A 34 -11.13 -6.11 -6.26
C SER A 34 -11.00 -6.82 -7.60
N GLY A 35 -9.79 -6.85 -8.17
CA GLY A 35 -9.52 -7.43 -9.48
C GLY A 35 -9.74 -6.48 -10.67
N ASN A 36 -10.31 -5.29 -10.44
CA ASN A 36 -10.51 -4.28 -11.49
C ASN A 36 -9.43 -3.20 -11.46
N VAL A 37 -9.30 -2.49 -12.59
CA VAL A 37 -8.38 -1.37 -12.73
C VAL A 37 -9.12 -0.13 -13.24
N LEU A 38 -8.87 1.01 -12.60
CA LEU A 38 -9.16 2.32 -13.15
C LEU A 38 -7.83 2.96 -13.58
N TYR A 39 -7.72 3.25 -14.88
CA TYR A 39 -6.56 3.89 -15.48
C TYR A 39 -6.94 5.28 -15.99
N ILE A 40 -6.26 6.30 -15.49
CA ILE A 40 -6.47 7.71 -15.84
C ILE A 40 -5.19 8.20 -16.51
N ASP A 41 -5.31 8.59 -17.78
CA ASP A 41 -4.17 8.92 -18.66
C ASP A 41 -3.76 10.40 -18.57
N ASN A 42 -4.28 11.12 -17.57
CA ASN A 42 -3.95 12.50 -17.26
C ASN A 42 -4.23 12.76 -15.75
N ASN A 43 -4.69 13.96 -15.41
CA ASN A 43 -4.98 14.36 -14.03
C ASN A 43 -6.28 13.76 -13.48
N ALA A 44 -6.28 13.49 -12.17
CA ALA A 44 -7.46 13.12 -11.40
C ALA A 44 -7.72 14.17 -10.31
N THR A 45 -8.93 14.70 -10.24
CA THR A 45 -9.33 15.67 -9.20
C THR A 45 -10.54 15.14 -8.45
N ILE A 46 -10.41 15.01 -7.13
CA ILE A 46 -11.46 14.59 -6.22
C ILE A 46 -11.78 15.76 -5.29
N ASP A 47 -13.01 16.25 -5.34
CA ASP A 47 -13.49 17.27 -4.40
C ASP A 47 -13.53 16.72 -2.97
N ALA A 48 -13.53 17.62 -1.97
CA ALA A 48 -13.51 17.24 -0.55
C ALA A 48 -14.64 16.27 -0.12
N SER A 49 -15.79 16.34 -0.80
CA SER A 49 -16.96 15.46 -0.59
C SER A 49 -17.17 14.44 -1.72
N GLY A 50 -16.25 14.36 -2.68
CA GLY A 50 -16.17 13.27 -3.64
C GLY A 50 -15.44 12.08 -3.02
N THR A 51 -15.67 10.88 -3.56
CA THR A 51 -15.01 9.68 -3.03
C THR A 51 -14.59 8.73 -4.14
N ILE A 52 -13.32 8.31 -4.10
CA ILE A 52 -12.85 7.12 -4.82
C ILE A 52 -12.46 6.07 -3.77
N THR A 53 -13.08 4.90 -3.84
CA THR A 53 -12.73 3.74 -3.00
C THR A 53 -12.09 2.64 -3.85
N VAL A 54 -10.87 2.26 -3.53
CA VAL A 54 -10.13 1.14 -4.13
C VAL A 54 -10.21 -0.05 -3.18
N LYS A 55 -10.65 -1.22 -3.64
CA LYS A 55 -10.91 -2.38 -2.76
C LYS A 55 -10.04 -3.58 -3.09
N SER A 56 -9.57 -4.30 -2.07
CA SER A 56 -9.06 -5.66 -2.23
C SER A 56 -10.02 -6.69 -1.63
N SER A 57 -9.74 -7.95 -1.90
CA SER A 57 -10.38 -9.14 -1.35
C SER A 57 -9.31 -10.09 -0.82
N ALA A 58 -9.71 -11.28 -0.37
CA ALA A 58 -8.79 -12.32 0.06
C ALA A 58 -7.85 -12.82 -1.05
N THR A 59 -8.23 -12.67 -2.33
CA THR A 59 -7.50 -13.25 -3.47
C THR A 59 -7.07 -12.24 -4.52
N THR A 60 -7.70 -11.07 -4.58
CA THR A 60 -7.42 -10.05 -5.61
C THR A 60 -7.38 -8.65 -5.03
N SER A 61 -6.66 -7.73 -5.66
CA SER A 61 -6.70 -6.30 -5.31
C SER A 61 -7.06 -5.46 -6.52
N ALA A 62 -7.76 -4.36 -6.31
CA ALA A 62 -7.96 -3.35 -7.34
C ALA A 62 -6.71 -2.50 -7.53
N SER A 63 -6.63 -1.80 -8.66
CA SER A 63 -5.60 -0.78 -8.91
C SER A 63 -6.22 0.52 -9.41
N LEU A 64 -5.71 1.63 -8.87
CA LEU A 64 -5.95 2.98 -9.37
C LEU A 64 -4.62 3.54 -9.90
N LEU A 65 -4.58 3.81 -11.20
CA LEU A 65 -3.41 4.38 -11.87
C LEU A 65 -3.78 5.75 -12.43
N VAL A 66 -2.95 6.75 -12.16
CA VAL A 66 -3.06 8.12 -12.68
C VAL A 66 -1.68 8.48 -13.26
N THR A 67 -1.59 8.82 -14.53
CA THR A 67 -0.31 9.19 -15.18
C THR A 67 0.03 10.67 -15.01
N GLY A 68 -0.97 11.53 -14.83
CA GLY A 68 -0.81 12.92 -14.44
C GLY A 68 -0.82 13.10 -12.91
N SER A 69 -1.29 14.26 -12.44
CA SER A 69 -1.42 14.53 -11.00
C SER A 69 -2.79 14.14 -10.45
N ALA A 70 -2.81 13.48 -9.29
CA ALA A 70 -3.99 13.22 -8.48
C ALA A 70 -4.09 14.22 -7.31
N THR A 71 -5.24 14.88 -7.18
CA THR A 71 -5.55 15.81 -6.08
C THR A 71 -6.81 15.39 -5.33
N GLY A 72 -6.83 15.61 -4.02
CA GLY A 72 -7.89 15.14 -3.13
C GLY A 72 -7.57 13.76 -2.55
N ASN A 73 -8.45 13.27 -1.69
CA ASN A 73 -8.25 12.01 -0.97
C ASN A 73 -8.94 10.84 -1.67
N ILE A 74 -8.33 9.67 -1.54
CA ILE A 74 -8.95 8.38 -1.85
C ILE A 74 -9.05 7.55 -0.57
N ALA A 75 -9.90 6.52 -0.60
CA ALA A 75 -9.90 5.46 0.39
C ALA A 75 -9.41 4.16 -0.26
N TYR A 76 -8.38 3.54 0.31
CA TYR A 76 -7.93 2.20 -0.08
C TYR A 76 -8.29 1.19 1.00
N LYS A 77 -9.17 0.24 0.66
CA LYS A 77 -9.59 -0.85 1.53
C LYS A 77 -8.75 -2.08 1.26
N ARG A 78 -7.85 -2.36 2.20
CA ARG A 78 -6.94 -3.49 2.20
C ARG A 78 -7.49 -4.63 3.05
N HIS A 79 -7.98 -5.66 2.38
CA HIS A 79 -8.51 -6.87 3.00
C HIS A 79 -7.43 -7.72 3.67
N ILE A 80 -7.70 -8.12 4.91
CA ILE A 80 -6.90 -9.01 5.75
C ILE A 80 -7.73 -10.28 6.00
N LYS A 81 -7.20 -11.41 5.53
CA LYS A 81 -7.92 -12.68 5.38
C LYS A 81 -8.02 -13.52 6.67
N ASP A 82 -7.29 -13.17 7.70
CA ASP A 82 -7.17 -13.88 8.97
C ASP A 82 -6.85 -12.90 10.11
N THR A 83 -6.59 -13.40 11.32
CA THR A 83 -6.25 -12.61 12.50
C THR A 83 -4.76 -12.69 12.88
N ASP A 84 -3.90 -13.14 11.97
CA ASP A 84 -2.46 -13.22 12.20
C ASP A 84 -1.79 -11.85 12.05
N TRP A 85 -0.50 -11.78 12.31
CA TRP A 85 0.29 -10.57 12.05
C TRP A 85 0.56 -10.42 10.56
N HIS A 86 0.20 -9.26 10.02
CA HIS A 86 0.44 -8.89 8.63
C HIS A 86 1.37 -7.71 8.55
N LEU A 87 2.24 -7.73 7.57
CA LEU A 87 2.94 -6.52 7.16
C LEU A 87 2.09 -5.80 6.12
N VAL A 88 1.91 -4.49 6.31
CA VAL A 88 1.17 -3.62 5.39
C VAL A 88 1.92 -2.31 5.18
N ALA A 89 1.61 -1.59 4.10
CA ALA A 89 2.03 -0.21 3.91
C ALA A 89 0.82 0.61 3.50
N ALA A 90 0.85 1.91 3.79
CA ALA A 90 -0.19 2.83 3.39
C ALA A 90 -0.04 3.14 1.89
N PRO A 91 -1.06 2.88 1.04
CA PRO A 91 -1.06 3.21 -0.37
C PRO A 91 -1.51 4.67 -0.64
N VAL A 92 -1.32 5.55 0.36
CA VAL A 92 -1.67 6.97 0.40
C VAL A 92 -0.62 7.71 1.24
N SER A 93 -0.47 9.01 1.05
CA SER A 93 0.65 9.77 1.63
C SER A 93 0.35 10.63 2.85
N SER A 94 -0.90 10.68 3.29
CA SER A 94 -1.33 11.61 4.34
C SER A 94 -2.14 10.97 5.46
N GLN A 95 -2.19 9.64 5.55
CA GLN A 95 -2.94 8.96 6.59
C GLN A 95 -2.25 9.15 7.95
N SER A 96 -2.96 9.79 8.89
CA SER A 96 -2.59 9.83 10.31
C SER A 96 -2.64 8.42 10.91
N ILE A 97 -1.59 8.02 11.61
CA ILE A 97 -1.57 6.72 12.32
C ILE A 97 -2.59 6.74 13.47
N ASN A 98 -2.76 7.89 14.14
CA ASN A 98 -3.75 8.01 15.21
C ASN A 98 -5.17 7.79 14.70
N ASP A 99 -5.53 8.46 13.60
CA ASP A 99 -6.85 8.34 12.98
C ASP A 99 -7.10 6.89 12.52
N PHE A 100 -6.07 6.25 11.94
CA PHE A 100 -6.14 4.87 11.51
C PHE A 100 -6.40 3.89 12.68
N VAL A 101 -5.68 4.04 13.80
CA VAL A 101 -5.83 3.09 14.92
C VAL A 101 -7.02 3.37 15.82
N THR A 102 -7.53 4.60 15.81
CA THR A 102 -8.73 5.00 16.57
C THR A 102 -10.02 4.80 15.78
N ASP A 103 -9.95 4.66 14.46
CA ASP A 103 -11.07 4.18 13.65
C ASP A 103 -11.41 2.73 14.03
N THR A 104 -12.58 2.56 14.64
CA THR A 104 -13.08 1.25 15.08
C THR A 104 -13.32 0.28 13.92
N SER A 105 -13.51 0.79 12.70
CA SER A 105 -13.66 -0.02 11.47
C SER A 105 -12.36 -0.77 11.10
N ASN A 106 -11.20 -0.24 11.52
CA ASN A 106 -9.91 -0.90 11.34
C ASN A 106 -9.64 -2.00 12.36
N SER A 107 -10.41 -2.06 13.46
CA SER A 107 -10.41 -3.18 14.40
C SER A 107 -9.00 -3.59 14.89
N ILE A 108 -8.17 -2.60 15.21
CA ILE A 108 -6.78 -2.79 15.64
C ILE A 108 -6.73 -3.42 17.03
N ASN A 109 -5.91 -4.47 17.20
CA ASN A 109 -5.66 -5.07 18.50
C ASN A 109 -4.86 -4.12 19.41
N THR A 110 -5.09 -4.21 20.72
CA THR A 110 -4.39 -3.37 21.71
C THR A 110 -3.85 -4.19 22.87
N SER A 111 -2.71 -3.78 23.43
CA SER A 111 -2.16 -4.31 24.67
C SER A 111 -1.73 -3.15 25.57
N GLY A 112 -2.49 -2.90 26.64
CA GLY A 112 -2.33 -1.70 27.45
C GLY A 112 -2.52 -0.44 26.60
N ALA A 113 -1.51 0.43 26.58
CA ALA A 113 -1.51 1.67 25.78
C ALA A 113 -0.98 1.49 24.34
N MET A 114 -0.59 0.27 23.95
CA MET A 114 0.00 -0.02 22.65
C MET A 114 -1.07 -0.50 21.66
N TYR A 115 -0.97 -0.02 20.44
CA TYR A 115 -1.71 -0.53 19.29
C TYR A 115 -0.86 -1.53 18.53
N ALA A 116 -1.51 -2.53 17.96
CA ALA A 116 -0.89 -3.49 17.05
C ALA A 116 -0.62 -2.87 15.67
N VAL A 117 0.16 -1.80 15.66
CA VAL A 117 0.76 -1.13 14.50
C VAL A 117 2.18 -0.76 14.91
N ALA A 118 3.19 -1.29 14.21
CA ALA A 118 4.59 -1.09 14.58
C ALA A 118 5.50 -0.82 13.39
N THR A 119 6.48 0.06 13.58
CA THR A 119 7.56 0.29 12.61
C THR A 119 8.75 -0.62 12.89
N TYR A 120 9.48 -0.96 11.83
CA TYR A 120 10.75 -1.68 11.95
C TYR A 120 11.92 -0.70 12.13
N ASN A 121 12.64 -0.81 13.24
CA ASN A 121 13.82 -0.01 13.53
C ASN A 121 15.05 -0.92 13.71
N ASN A 122 15.94 -0.89 12.71
CA ASN A 122 17.18 -1.66 12.75
C ASN A 122 18.11 -1.23 13.87
N SER A 123 18.04 0.01 14.35
CA SER A 123 18.93 0.51 15.40
C SER A 123 18.66 -0.12 16.76
N ASN A 124 17.51 -0.78 16.92
CA ASN A 124 17.14 -1.46 18.16
C ASN A 124 17.78 -2.85 18.28
N THR A 125 17.86 -3.34 19.52
CA THR A 125 18.28 -4.71 19.81
C THR A 125 17.38 -5.72 19.10
N SER A 126 17.92 -6.91 18.79
CA SER A 126 17.21 -7.93 18.02
C SER A 126 15.84 -8.32 18.56
N SER A 127 15.62 -8.23 19.88
CA SER A 127 14.34 -8.52 20.52
C SER A 127 13.30 -7.39 20.38
N ASN A 128 13.72 -6.16 20.07
CA ASN A 128 12.89 -4.95 20.17
C ASN A 128 12.88 -4.11 18.87
N ARG A 129 13.05 -4.76 17.71
CA ARG A 129 13.06 -4.04 16.42
C ARG A 129 11.70 -3.56 15.93
N TRP A 130 10.61 -4.10 16.48
CA TRP A 130 9.26 -3.61 16.22
C TRP A 130 8.86 -2.61 17.30
N GLU A 131 8.67 -1.36 16.89
CA GLU A 131 8.28 -0.25 17.76
C GLU A 131 6.78 -0.01 17.62
N TYR A 132 6.01 -0.42 18.62
CA TYR A 132 4.56 -0.31 18.62
C TYR A 132 4.09 1.12 18.90
N TYR A 133 3.04 1.52 18.18
CA TYR A 133 2.41 2.82 18.38
C TYR A 133 1.70 2.90 19.73
N THR A 134 1.80 4.07 20.39
CA THR A 134 1.11 4.41 21.64
C THR A 134 0.37 5.74 21.50
N ASN A 135 -0.69 5.94 22.28
CA ASN A 135 -1.54 7.14 22.19
C ASN A 135 -0.89 8.48 22.62
N ALA A 136 0.40 8.54 23.00
CA ALA A 136 1.02 9.77 23.50
C ALA A 136 2.54 9.89 23.20
N PRO A 137 3.04 11.03 22.66
CA PRO A 137 2.41 11.97 21.74
C PRO A 137 2.77 11.68 20.27
N GLY A 138 1.73 11.64 19.42
CA GLY A 138 1.77 11.78 17.95
C GLY A 138 2.71 10.84 17.16
N ALA A 139 2.19 9.72 16.63
CA ALA A 139 2.93 8.92 15.64
C ALA A 139 3.15 9.64 14.31
N GLY A 140 2.52 10.78 14.10
CA GLY A 140 2.42 11.42 12.81
C GLY A 140 1.67 10.53 11.82
N ASN A 141 2.10 10.60 10.56
CA ASN A 141 1.48 9.87 9.47
C ASN A 141 2.24 8.58 9.16
N PHE A 142 1.56 7.66 8.47
CA PHE A 142 2.26 6.59 7.77
C PHE A 142 3.27 7.21 6.80
N VAL A 143 4.48 6.68 6.78
CA VAL A 143 5.55 7.15 5.90
C VAL A 143 5.49 6.35 4.61
N ASN A 144 5.44 7.05 3.46
CA ASN A 144 5.42 6.42 2.16
C ASN A 144 6.56 5.42 2.00
N GLY A 145 6.22 4.23 1.53
CA GLY A 145 7.19 3.17 1.22
C GLY A 145 7.64 2.37 2.44
N LYS A 146 7.33 2.80 3.67
CA LYS A 146 7.60 1.99 4.87
C LYS A 146 6.56 0.90 5.07
N GLY A 147 7.02 -0.27 5.49
CA GLY A 147 6.20 -1.37 5.96
C GLY A 147 5.95 -1.29 7.46
N TYR A 148 4.75 -1.69 7.88
CA TYR A 148 4.27 -1.68 9.24
C TYR A 148 3.77 -3.08 9.61
N SER A 149 4.18 -3.59 10.76
CA SER A 149 3.58 -4.79 11.34
C SER A 149 2.23 -4.42 11.95
N THR A 150 1.19 -5.17 11.63
CA THR A 150 -0.17 -4.87 12.04
C THR A 150 -0.95 -6.12 12.43
N ASN A 151 -1.92 -5.98 13.33
CA ASN A 151 -2.81 -7.07 13.70
C ASN A 151 -4.23 -6.58 14.01
N ARG A 152 -5.22 -7.35 13.52
CA ARG A 152 -6.65 -7.09 13.69
C ARG A 152 -7.28 -8.05 14.68
N THR A 153 -8.36 -7.61 15.32
CA THR A 153 -9.21 -8.47 16.16
C THR A 153 -10.06 -9.46 15.34
N ALA A 154 -10.32 -9.16 14.06
CA ALA A 154 -11.10 -9.99 13.16
C ALA A 154 -10.72 -9.79 11.68
N ILE A 155 -11.07 -10.78 10.85
CA ILE A 155 -11.02 -10.70 9.38
C ILE A 155 -11.78 -9.44 8.92
N GLY A 156 -11.19 -8.67 8.01
CA GLY A 156 -11.79 -7.43 7.53
C GLY A 156 -10.79 -6.53 6.81
N ASP A 157 -11.20 -5.28 6.57
CA ASP A 157 -10.43 -4.34 5.75
C ASP A 157 -9.78 -3.26 6.61
N TYR A 158 -8.48 -3.02 6.40
CA TYR A 158 -7.88 -1.75 6.77
C TYR A 158 -8.29 -0.69 5.74
N THR A 159 -8.81 0.44 6.20
CA THR A 159 -9.10 1.59 5.35
C THR A 159 -8.01 2.63 5.54
N PHE A 160 -7.24 2.87 4.48
CA PHE A 160 -6.28 3.97 4.41
C PHE A 160 -6.90 5.12 3.61
N GLU A 161 -6.98 6.30 4.21
CA GLU A 161 -7.52 7.50 3.62
C GLU A 161 -6.44 8.57 3.47
N GLY A 162 -6.36 9.16 2.30
CA GLY A 162 -5.40 10.24 2.05
C GLY A 162 -5.13 10.49 0.58
N ALA A 163 -4.21 11.41 0.33
CA ALA A 163 -3.79 11.76 -1.02
C ALA A 163 -2.99 10.61 -1.65
N MET A 164 -3.10 10.49 -2.97
CA MET A 164 -2.21 9.61 -3.73
C MET A 164 -0.81 10.22 -3.84
N PRO A 165 0.27 9.43 -3.77
CA PRO A 165 1.59 9.91 -4.16
C PRO A 165 1.61 10.30 -5.64
N ASN A 166 2.21 11.44 -5.95
CA ASN A 166 2.30 12.03 -7.31
C ASN A 166 3.71 11.93 -7.93
N SER A 167 4.65 11.32 -7.21
CA SER A 167 6.04 11.23 -7.61
C SER A 167 6.65 9.92 -7.11
N ASP A 168 7.86 9.64 -7.57
CA ASP A 168 8.66 8.54 -7.06
C ASP A 168 8.86 8.68 -5.53
N VAL A 169 8.83 7.54 -4.85
CA VAL A 169 9.02 7.44 -3.41
C VAL A 169 10.36 6.79 -3.15
N SER A 170 11.23 7.50 -2.44
CA SER A 170 12.52 6.98 -1.97
C SER A 170 12.46 6.73 -0.48
N VAL A 171 13.01 5.59 -0.03
CA VAL A 171 13.13 5.27 1.39
C VAL A 171 14.61 5.07 1.71
N SER A 172 15.11 5.80 2.69
CA SER A 172 16.49 5.64 3.20
C SER A 172 16.57 4.43 4.12
N LEU A 173 17.68 3.70 4.00
CA LEU A 173 17.83 2.38 4.56
C LEU A 173 19.00 2.38 5.55
N THR A 174 18.71 2.14 6.82
CA THR A 174 19.71 2.27 7.89
C THR A 174 20.37 0.94 8.21
N THR A 175 21.71 0.93 8.23
CA THR A 175 22.58 -0.25 8.47
C THR A 175 23.27 -0.23 9.85
N SER A 176 22.89 0.70 10.74
CA SER A 176 23.66 1.05 11.94
C SER A 176 23.79 -0.04 13.02
N SER A 177 23.18 -1.22 12.87
CA SER A 177 23.16 -2.27 13.91
C SER A 177 24.01 -3.52 13.64
N GLY A 178 25.06 -3.41 12.82
CA GLY A 178 26.01 -4.50 12.61
C GLY A 178 25.54 -5.49 11.53
N SER A 179 25.45 -6.79 11.83
CA SER A 179 25.29 -7.88 10.85
C SER A 179 23.86 -8.06 10.28
N PHE A 180 22.93 -7.17 10.61
CA PHE A 180 21.52 -7.32 10.28
C PHE A 180 21.00 -6.11 9.48
N TYR A 181 20.72 -6.34 8.20
CA TYR A 181 20.45 -5.28 7.21
C TYR A 181 19.03 -5.31 6.63
N TRP A 182 18.07 -5.83 7.39
CA TRP A 182 16.71 -5.99 6.91
C TRP A 182 15.89 -4.73 7.14
N SER A 183 15.10 -4.30 6.16
CA SER A 183 14.09 -3.25 6.41
C SER A 183 12.72 -3.71 5.93
N ALA A 184 11.68 -3.26 6.62
CA ALA A 184 10.30 -3.48 6.21
C ALA A 184 9.88 -2.34 5.26
N LEU A 185 9.65 -2.67 3.99
CA LEU A 185 9.17 -1.75 2.97
C LEU A 185 7.87 -2.26 2.36
N GLY A 186 7.03 -1.35 1.89
CA GLY A 186 5.84 -1.74 1.14
C GLY A 186 5.53 -0.77 0.02
N ASN A 187 4.54 -1.16 -0.78
CA ASN A 187 4.10 -0.37 -1.92
C ASN A 187 3.36 0.88 -1.45
N PRO A 188 3.83 2.11 -1.77
CA PRO A 188 3.17 3.34 -1.37
C PRO A 188 2.01 3.73 -2.30
N PHE A 189 1.77 3.00 -3.38
CA PHE A 189 0.78 3.37 -4.40
C PHE A 189 -0.48 2.49 -4.32
N PRO A 190 -1.66 3.01 -4.70
CA PRO A 190 -2.91 2.25 -4.76
C PRO A 190 -3.01 1.36 -6.01
N SER A 191 -1.88 0.94 -6.58
CA SER A 191 -1.75 0.09 -7.75
C SER A 191 -0.54 -0.83 -7.62
N PHE A 192 -0.50 -1.93 -8.39
CA PHE A 192 0.63 -2.86 -8.34
C PHE A 192 1.92 -2.27 -8.93
N LEU A 193 3.05 -2.61 -8.32
CA LEU A 193 4.39 -2.29 -8.79
C LEU A 193 5.04 -3.55 -9.40
N PRO A 194 5.66 -3.45 -10.59
CA PRO A 194 6.41 -4.57 -11.14
C PRO A 194 7.61 -4.89 -10.25
N ALA A 195 7.68 -6.13 -9.76
CA ALA A 195 8.71 -6.57 -8.82
C ALA A 195 10.03 -6.95 -9.50
N ASN A 196 9.97 -7.63 -10.65
CA ASN A 196 11.11 -8.17 -11.39
C ASN A 196 10.90 -8.11 -12.91
N SER A 197 11.91 -8.51 -13.68
CA SER A 197 11.89 -8.46 -15.15
C SER A 197 10.85 -9.40 -15.78
N GLY A 198 10.41 -10.44 -15.07
CA GLY A 198 9.30 -11.30 -15.49
C GLY A 198 7.94 -10.59 -15.43
N ALA A 199 7.79 -9.61 -14.53
CA ALA A 199 6.60 -8.76 -14.47
C ALA A 199 6.67 -7.58 -15.47
N LYS A 200 7.81 -6.87 -15.52
CA LYS A 200 8.06 -5.77 -16.45
C LYS A 200 9.55 -5.46 -16.53
N ALA A 201 10.04 -5.05 -17.70
CA ALA A 201 11.45 -4.65 -17.87
C ALA A 201 11.89 -3.55 -16.89
N ASN A 202 11.05 -2.55 -16.63
CA ASN A 202 11.27 -1.59 -15.55
C ASN A 202 10.56 -2.06 -14.28
N ASN A 203 11.34 -2.46 -13.26
CA ASN A 203 10.85 -3.06 -12.01
C ASN A 203 11.70 -2.68 -10.79
N ILE A 204 11.14 -2.90 -9.60
CA ILE A 204 11.73 -2.47 -8.33
C ILE A 204 13.10 -3.11 -8.06
N LEU A 205 13.29 -4.41 -8.35
CA LEU A 205 14.57 -5.08 -8.08
C LEU A 205 15.69 -4.53 -8.98
N ASP A 206 15.45 -4.40 -10.27
CA ASP A 206 16.47 -3.93 -11.22
C ASP A 206 16.83 -2.47 -10.96
N GLN A 207 15.83 -1.61 -10.69
CA GLN A 207 16.03 -0.18 -10.38
C GLN A 207 16.83 0.06 -9.09
N ASN A 208 16.82 -0.89 -8.16
CA ASN A 208 17.50 -0.76 -6.86
C ASN A 208 18.71 -1.71 -6.72
N SER A 209 19.09 -2.43 -7.79
CA SER A 209 20.17 -3.43 -7.75
C SER A 209 21.53 -2.89 -7.28
N SER A 210 21.78 -1.59 -7.45
CA SER A 210 23.01 -0.93 -6.99
C SER A 210 23.09 -0.72 -5.47
N VAL A 211 21.94 -0.71 -4.77
CA VAL A 211 21.86 -0.52 -3.32
C VAL A 211 21.54 -1.82 -2.56
N LEU A 212 21.06 -2.84 -3.27
CA LEU A 212 20.79 -4.17 -2.72
C LEU A 212 22.04 -5.04 -2.71
N ASP A 213 22.14 -5.95 -1.74
CA ASP A 213 23.17 -6.98 -1.76
C ASP A 213 23.00 -7.89 -3.00
N PRO A 214 23.99 -8.01 -3.90
CA PRO A 214 23.92 -8.86 -5.09
C PRO A 214 23.63 -10.32 -4.77
N SER A 215 24.02 -10.80 -3.57
CA SER A 215 23.75 -12.17 -3.14
C SER A 215 22.33 -12.36 -2.59
N TYR A 216 21.59 -11.27 -2.35
CA TYR A 216 20.27 -11.26 -1.72
C TYR A 216 19.29 -10.28 -2.39
N THR A 217 19.46 -10.06 -3.70
CA THR A 217 18.56 -9.22 -4.50
C THR A 217 17.24 -9.96 -4.71
N ALA A 218 16.36 -9.87 -3.72
CA ALA A 218 15.07 -10.54 -3.69
C ALA A 218 14.08 -9.75 -2.82
N LEU A 219 12.80 -10.01 -3.05
CA LEU A 219 11.73 -9.57 -2.15
C LEU A 219 11.38 -10.72 -1.22
N TYR A 220 11.43 -10.49 0.09
CA TYR A 220 11.06 -11.48 1.08
C TYR A 220 9.70 -11.15 1.68
N PHE A 221 8.80 -12.14 1.69
CA PHE A 221 7.43 -11.98 2.19
C PHE A 221 7.26 -12.76 3.50
N TRP A 222 6.64 -12.11 4.48
CA TRP A 222 6.23 -12.76 5.72
C TRP A 222 4.92 -13.52 5.50
N ASN A 223 4.84 -14.78 5.97
CA ASN A 223 3.63 -15.60 5.84
C ASN A 223 3.04 -16.08 7.18
N GLY A 224 3.52 -15.54 8.31
CA GLY A 224 3.07 -15.96 9.66
C GLY A 224 3.78 -17.18 10.25
N VAL A 225 4.57 -17.93 9.46
CA VAL A 225 5.25 -19.16 9.90
C VAL A 225 6.75 -19.12 9.59
N THR A 226 7.14 -18.81 8.35
CA THR A 226 8.53 -18.64 7.87
C THR A 226 8.58 -17.70 6.65
N PRO A 227 9.60 -16.83 6.49
CA PRO A 227 9.73 -16.03 5.27
C PRO A 227 9.80 -16.92 4.02
N ILE A 228 8.91 -16.70 3.05
CA ILE A 228 8.88 -17.44 1.78
C ILE A 228 9.32 -16.53 0.63
N ASN A 229 10.10 -17.09 -0.29
CA ASN A 229 10.42 -16.45 -1.56
C ASN A 229 9.24 -16.73 -2.51
N LEU A 230 8.31 -15.77 -2.64
CA LEU A 230 7.14 -15.90 -3.50
C LEU A 230 7.00 -14.72 -4.46
N LEU A 231 6.59 -15.02 -5.69
CA LEU A 231 6.45 -14.08 -6.81
C LEU A 231 5.16 -13.26 -6.82
N THR A 232 4.47 -13.07 -5.69
CA THR A 232 3.22 -12.30 -5.65
C THR A 232 3.12 -11.40 -4.42
N MET A 233 2.88 -10.11 -4.67
CA MET A 233 3.10 -8.97 -3.77
C MET A 233 2.20 -8.93 -2.53
N GLN A 234 2.83 -8.77 -1.35
CA GLN A 234 2.46 -7.82 -0.29
C GLN A 234 3.58 -7.72 0.76
N VAL A 235 4.38 -6.65 0.68
CA VAL A 235 5.52 -6.25 1.55
C VAL A 235 6.86 -6.93 1.28
N LEU A 236 7.88 -6.06 1.09
CA LEU A 236 9.28 -6.38 0.88
C LEU A 236 10.03 -6.44 2.21
N HIS A 237 10.88 -7.45 2.36
CA HIS A 237 12.17 -7.27 3.02
C HIS A 237 13.28 -7.37 1.97
N TYR A 238 14.45 -6.81 2.25
CA TYR A 238 15.67 -6.95 1.46
C TYR A 238 16.89 -6.81 2.41
N ARG A 239 18.07 -7.27 1.97
CA ARG A 239 19.35 -7.13 2.69
C ARG A 239 20.23 -6.13 1.93
N LEU A 240 20.76 -5.12 2.63
CA LEU A 240 21.72 -4.17 2.04
C LEU A 240 23.10 -4.79 1.88
N LEU A 241 23.85 -4.27 0.89
CA LEU A 241 25.29 -4.48 0.79
C LEU A 241 25.97 -4.07 2.11
N PRO A 242 26.88 -4.90 2.64
CA PRO A 242 27.83 -4.43 3.63
C PRO A 242 28.71 -3.35 2.98
N ASP A 243 28.88 -2.23 3.67
CA ASP A 243 29.98 -1.27 3.45
C ASP A 243 29.90 -0.30 2.25
N ARG A 244 28.78 0.41 2.06
CA ARG A 244 28.88 1.77 1.48
C ARG A 244 28.09 2.80 2.28
N VAL A 245 28.87 3.70 2.86
CA VAL A 245 28.40 4.99 3.35
C VAL A 245 28.30 5.94 2.15
N LEU A 246 27.31 6.85 2.21
CA LEU A 246 27.39 8.29 1.88
C LEU A 246 26.56 8.81 0.69
N TRP A 247 26.05 10.03 0.94
CA TRP A 247 25.59 11.13 0.07
C TRP A 247 24.40 10.88 -0.86
#